data_AF-A0A914SE47-F1
#
_entry.id   AF-A0A914SE47-F1
#
_cell.length_a   1.000
_cell.length_b   1.000
_cell.length_c   1.000
_cell.angle_alpha   90.00
_cell.angle_beta   90.00
_cell.angle_gamma   90.00
#
_symmetry.space_group_name_H-M   'P 1'
#
loop_
_entity.id
_entity.type
_entity.pdbx_description
1 polymer ?
#
loop_
_entity_poly.entity_id
_entity_poly.type
_entity_poly.pdbx_seq_one_letter_code
_entity_poly.pdbx_strand_id
1 'polypeptide(L)'
;MEAQTDFVRKVSDNQKVTGSYLSEHLNMPYTWTNTDTKNALLASIVPVGIGLGASLQTIEASLQTIEGGRYRRHLERSTRPAWANYDAALFSHMDLLTLSPLGYASYLVYKNGGGFDYTDTTTALGLFGTSMVLTAAFTPLCDKGTYKGMAINSALVAAVGSAMFVAFRKIDERASWFVLPYAIWSCIQAVHHFQLLQLNNRDI
;
A
#
# COMPACT_ATOMS: atom_id res chain seq x y z
N MET A 1 -70.39 13.10 7.44
CA MET A 1 -69.40 13.50 6.41
C MET A 1 -68.06 13.92 7.02
N GLU A 2 -68.06 14.50 8.23
CA GLU A 2 -66.87 15.03 8.92
C GLU A 2 -65.79 13.99 9.28
N ALA A 3 -66.20 12.76 9.66
CA ALA A 3 -65.25 11.69 10.01
C ALA A 3 -64.45 11.13 8.82
N GLN A 4 -64.98 11.22 7.60
CA GLN A 4 -64.28 10.79 6.39
C GLN A 4 -63.20 11.80 5.98
N THR A 5 -63.46 13.09 6.14
CA THR A 5 -62.48 14.15 5.87
C THR A 5 -61.30 14.10 6.83
N ASP A 6 -61.53 13.78 8.10
CA ASP A 6 -60.45 13.62 9.09
C ASP A 6 -59.59 12.38 8.82
N PHE A 7 -60.20 11.28 8.41
CA PHE A 7 -59.46 10.08 8.03
C PHE A 7 -58.55 10.32 6.83
N VAL A 8 -59.07 10.96 5.77
CA VAL A 8 -58.30 11.30 4.56
C VAL A 8 -57.15 12.25 4.89
N ARG A 9 -57.38 13.23 5.79
CA ARG A 9 -56.34 14.16 6.24
C ARG A 9 -55.23 13.44 7.00
N LYS A 10 -55.59 12.53 7.92
CA LYS A 10 -54.64 11.75 8.71
C LYS A 10 -53.79 10.81 7.86
N VAL A 11 -54.38 10.22 6.82
CA VAL A 11 -53.66 9.39 5.83
C VAL A 11 -52.71 10.24 4.97
N SER A 12 -53.15 11.43 4.55
CA SER A 12 -52.32 12.37 3.77
C SER A 12 -51.12 12.87 4.59
N ASP A 13 -51.33 13.21 5.86
CA ASP A 13 -50.26 13.66 6.74
C ASP A 13 -49.27 12.52 7.04
N ASN A 14 -49.76 11.29 7.26
CA ASN A 14 -48.87 10.12 7.41
C ASN A 14 -48.04 9.85 6.14
N GLN A 15 -48.63 10.00 4.95
CA GLN A 15 -47.90 9.85 3.68
C GLN A 15 -46.82 10.93 3.48
N LYS A 16 -47.10 12.19 3.86
CA LYS A 16 -46.11 13.28 3.80
C LYS A 16 -44.97 13.06 4.80
N VAL A 17 -45.31 12.64 6.01
CA VAL A 17 -44.35 12.35 7.08
C VAL A 17 -43.48 11.15 6.68
N THR A 18 -44.07 10.08 6.14
CA THR A 18 -43.32 8.90 5.64
C THR A 18 -42.47 9.24 4.42
N GLY A 19 -42.99 10.07 3.50
CA GLY A 19 -42.23 10.58 2.35
C GLY A 19 -41.04 11.46 2.76
N SER A 20 -41.19 12.26 3.82
CA SER A 20 -40.10 13.05 4.42
C SER A 20 -39.05 12.15 5.04
N TYR A 21 -39.44 11.20 5.90
CA TYR A 21 -38.52 10.23 6.51
C TYR A 21 -37.79 9.40 5.46
N LEU A 22 -38.47 8.98 4.40
CA LEU A 22 -37.85 8.26 3.30
C LEU A 22 -36.92 9.17 2.49
N SER A 23 -37.25 10.44 2.23
CA SER A 23 -36.32 11.34 1.53
C SER A 23 -35.08 11.72 2.36
N GLU A 24 -35.22 11.78 3.68
CA GLU A 24 -34.13 12.03 4.62
C GLU A 24 -33.24 10.79 4.80
N HIS A 25 -33.83 9.59 4.77
CA HIS A 25 -33.12 8.30 4.78
C HIS A 25 -32.79 7.74 3.39
N LEU A 26 -33.18 8.39 2.29
CA LEU A 26 -32.79 8.04 0.91
C LEU A 26 -31.78 9.05 0.33
N ASN A 27 -31.49 10.14 1.05
CA ASN A 27 -30.23 10.88 0.93
C ASN A 27 -29.08 10.10 1.61
N MET A 28 -29.00 8.79 1.36
CA MET A 28 -27.87 7.96 1.81
C MET A 28 -26.72 8.18 0.81
N PRO A 29 -25.64 8.88 1.18
CA PRO A 29 -24.49 8.99 0.32
C PRO A 29 -23.83 7.60 0.23
N TYR A 30 -23.69 7.07 -0.99
CA TYR A 30 -22.90 5.87 -1.31
C TYR A 30 -23.32 4.57 -0.58
N THR A 31 -24.26 3.81 -1.16
CA THR A 31 -24.59 2.47 -0.67
C THR A 31 -23.53 1.46 -1.13
N TRP A 32 -22.65 1.06 -0.21
CA TRP A 32 -21.58 0.08 -0.46
C TRP A 32 -22.11 -1.20 -1.11
N THR A 33 -21.69 -1.47 -2.35
CA THR A 33 -22.16 -2.62 -3.13
C THR A 33 -21.20 -3.82 -3.06
N ASN A 34 -21.66 -4.98 -3.54
CA ASN A 34 -20.79 -6.14 -3.76
C ASN A 34 -19.65 -5.85 -4.75
N THR A 35 -19.87 -4.94 -5.70
CA THR A 35 -18.84 -4.49 -6.66
C THR A 35 -17.76 -3.69 -5.96
N ASP A 36 -18.12 -2.81 -5.03
CA ASP A 36 -17.17 -2.02 -4.23
C ASP A 36 -16.32 -2.90 -3.33
N THR A 37 -16.92 -3.95 -2.77
CA THR A 37 -16.19 -4.95 -1.98
C THR A 37 -15.15 -5.69 -2.83
N LYS A 38 -15.52 -6.11 -4.05
CA LYS A 38 -14.61 -6.78 -4.98
C LYS A 38 -13.48 -5.85 -5.40
N ASN A 39 -13.79 -4.61 -5.74
CA ASN A 39 -12.81 -3.61 -6.18
C ASN A 39 -11.83 -3.25 -5.05
N ALA A 40 -12.31 -3.07 -3.81
CA ALA A 40 -11.48 -2.86 -2.63
C ALA A 40 -10.56 -4.05 -2.34
N LEU A 41 -11.08 -5.27 -2.47
CA LEU A 41 -10.31 -6.50 -2.32
C LEU A 41 -9.24 -6.63 -3.41
N LEU A 42 -9.57 -6.36 -4.67
CA LEU A 42 -8.60 -6.40 -5.76
C LEU A 42 -7.50 -5.34 -5.58
N ALA A 43 -7.88 -4.12 -5.17
CA ALA A 43 -6.94 -3.02 -4.98
C ALA A 43 -6.00 -3.20 -3.78
N SER A 44 -6.37 -4.06 -2.83
CA SER A 44 -5.53 -4.43 -1.67
C SER A 44 -4.73 -5.69 -1.94
N ILE A 45 -5.37 -6.76 -2.41
CA ILE A 45 -4.75 -8.08 -2.59
C ILE A 45 -3.73 -8.08 -3.73
N VAL A 46 -4.03 -7.42 -4.86
CA VAL A 46 -3.11 -7.45 -6.02
C VAL A 46 -1.77 -6.79 -5.69
N PRO A 47 -1.73 -5.55 -5.17
CA PRO A 47 -0.45 -4.92 -4.83
C PRO A 47 0.26 -5.62 -3.66
N VAL A 48 -0.48 -6.04 -2.62
CA VAL A 48 0.11 -6.80 -1.51
C VAL A 48 0.69 -8.11 -2.01
N GLY A 49 0.01 -8.83 -2.89
CA GLY A 49 0.50 -10.07 -3.50
C GLY A 49 1.77 -9.87 -4.31
N ILE A 50 1.88 -8.76 -5.05
CA ILE A 50 3.10 -8.38 -5.78
C ILE A 50 4.26 -8.12 -4.80
N GLY A 51 4.03 -7.31 -3.77
CA GLY A 51 5.06 -6.98 -2.77
C GLY A 51 5.51 -8.19 -1.93
N LEU A 52 4.57 -9.04 -1.53
CA LEU A 52 4.86 -10.29 -0.83
C LEU A 52 5.59 -11.28 -1.72
N GLY A 53 5.18 -11.43 -2.98
CA GLY A 53 5.86 -12.30 -3.95
C GLY A 53 7.31 -11.89 -4.17
N ALA A 54 7.57 -10.59 -4.31
CA ALA A 54 8.94 -10.06 -4.42
C ALA A 54 9.76 -10.35 -3.14
N SER A 55 9.16 -10.16 -1.97
CA SER A 55 9.81 -10.45 -0.67
C SER A 55 10.11 -11.93 -0.51
N LEU A 56 9.17 -12.81 -0.86
CA LEU A 56 9.35 -14.26 -0.83
C LEU A 56 10.41 -14.73 -1.80
N GLN A 57 10.48 -14.17 -3.02
CA GLN A 57 11.57 -14.45 -3.95
C GLN A 57 12.94 -14.10 -3.36
N THR A 58 13.05 -13.00 -2.62
CA THR A 58 14.31 -12.66 -1.92
C THR A 58 14.62 -13.61 -0.76
N ILE A 59 13.59 -14.10 -0.05
CA ILE A 59 13.74 -15.11 1.01
C ILE A 59 14.17 -16.46 0.42
N GLU A 60 13.52 -16.92 -0.64
CA GLU A 60 13.89 -18.14 -1.36
C GLU A 60 15.30 -18.02 -1.94
N ALA A 61 15.67 -16.86 -2.48
CA ALA A 61 17.04 -16.56 -2.90
C ALA A 61 18.04 -16.56 -1.71
N SER A 62 17.58 -16.26 -0.50
CA SER A 62 18.42 -16.39 0.71
C SER A 62 18.51 -17.82 1.25
N LEU A 63 17.52 -18.69 0.94
CA LEU A 63 17.40 -20.05 1.46
C LEU A 63 17.81 -21.17 0.48
N GLN A 64 17.75 -20.97 -0.85
CA GLN A 64 18.04 -21.99 -1.88
C GLN A 64 19.17 -21.62 -2.87
N THR A 65 19.85 -22.65 -3.36
CA THR A 65 21.28 -22.67 -3.76
C THR A 65 21.59 -22.46 -5.25
N ILE A 66 20.67 -22.02 -6.12
CA ILE A 66 20.96 -21.91 -7.58
C ILE A 66 20.85 -20.48 -8.15
N GLU A 67 19.70 -19.79 -8.03
CA GLU A 67 19.57 -18.37 -8.46
C GLU A 67 19.95 -17.38 -7.35
N GLY A 68 19.60 -17.69 -6.09
CA GLY A 68 20.06 -16.97 -4.90
C GLY A 68 21.57 -16.91 -4.74
N GLY A 69 22.28 -17.84 -5.38
CA GLY A 69 23.73 -17.85 -5.45
C GLY A 69 24.33 -16.62 -6.15
N ARG A 70 23.63 -15.93 -7.07
CA ARG A 70 24.15 -14.72 -7.72
C ARG A 70 24.01 -13.48 -6.84
N TYR A 71 22.83 -13.26 -6.27
CA TYR A 71 22.57 -12.17 -5.31
C TYR A 71 23.48 -12.30 -4.09
N ARG A 72 23.55 -13.51 -3.51
CA ARG A 72 24.42 -13.82 -2.38
C ARG A 72 25.90 -13.64 -2.73
N ARG A 73 26.37 -14.11 -3.88
CA ARG A 73 27.77 -13.88 -4.32
C ARG A 73 28.11 -12.42 -4.57
N HIS A 74 27.17 -11.61 -5.09
CA HIS A 74 27.38 -10.17 -5.24
C HIS A 74 27.46 -9.46 -3.88
N LEU A 75 26.53 -9.77 -2.97
CA LEU A 75 26.52 -9.22 -1.62
C LEU A 75 27.68 -9.69 -0.76
N GLU A 76 28.16 -10.92 -0.92
CA GLU A 76 29.34 -11.47 -0.23
C GLU A 76 30.65 -10.85 -0.71
N ARG A 77 30.71 -10.40 -1.97
CA ARG A 77 31.86 -9.66 -2.51
C ARG A 77 31.84 -8.16 -2.17
N SER A 78 30.68 -7.63 -1.80
CA SER A 78 30.51 -6.21 -1.51
C SER A 78 31.00 -5.86 -0.11
N THR A 79 31.74 -4.77 0.02
CA THR A 79 32.10 -4.22 1.34
C THR A 79 30.84 -3.66 2.00
N ARG A 80 30.38 -4.28 3.10
CA ARG A 80 29.16 -3.88 3.81
C ARG A 80 29.49 -2.95 4.99
N PRO A 81 28.57 -2.03 5.35
CA PRO A 81 28.75 -1.20 6.53
C PRO A 81 28.56 -2.03 7.81
N ALA A 82 29.32 -1.71 8.87
CA ALA A 82 29.40 -2.51 10.10
C ALA A 82 28.06 -2.70 10.84
N TRP A 83 27.08 -1.82 10.63
CA TRP A 83 25.75 -1.91 11.22
C TRP A 83 24.81 -2.84 10.42
N ALA A 84 25.15 -3.16 9.17
CA ALA A 84 24.35 -3.99 8.26
C ALA A 84 24.87 -5.43 8.15
N ASN A 85 25.60 -5.90 9.17
CA ASN A 85 26.08 -7.29 9.27
C ASN A 85 24.96 -8.32 9.55
N TYR A 86 23.69 -7.92 9.49
CA TYR A 86 22.55 -8.81 9.65
C TYR A 86 22.25 -9.60 8.37
N ASP A 87 21.71 -10.81 8.54
CA ASP A 87 21.29 -11.67 7.43
C ASP A 87 20.24 -10.98 6.55
N ALA A 88 20.35 -11.16 5.23
CA ALA A 88 19.39 -10.65 4.25
C ALA A 88 17.94 -11.06 4.58
N ALA A 89 17.78 -12.22 5.23
CA ALA A 89 16.50 -12.68 5.75
C ALA A 89 15.85 -11.69 6.71
N LEU A 90 16.60 -11.02 7.59
CA LEU A 90 16.04 -10.11 8.59
C LEU A 90 15.37 -8.89 7.94
N PHE A 91 15.93 -8.38 6.84
CA PHE A 91 15.31 -7.32 6.05
C PHE A 91 13.97 -7.79 5.44
N SER A 92 13.93 -8.98 4.85
CA SER A 92 12.70 -9.54 4.28
C SER A 92 11.62 -9.82 5.32
N HIS A 93 11.99 -10.23 6.54
CA HIS A 93 11.01 -10.37 7.64
C HIS A 93 10.40 -9.02 8.03
N MET A 94 11.20 -7.95 8.05
CA MET A 94 10.70 -6.60 8.32
C MET A 94 9.82 -6.07 7.18
N ASP A 95 10.13 -6.41 5.93
CA ASP A 95 9.25 -6.12 4.79
C ASP A 95 7.88 -6.81 4.97
N LEU A 96 7.87 -8.10 5.32
CA LEU A 96 6.64 -8.85 5.63
C LEU A 96 5.83 -8.21 6.78
N LEU A 97 6.49 -7.81 7.86
CA LEU A 97 5.85 -7.18 9.01
C LEU A 97 5.25 -5.81 8.67
N THR A 98 5.92 -5.03 7.83
CA THR A 98 5.43 -3.70 7.42
C THR A 98 4.35 -3.76 6.34
N LEU A 99 4.34 -4.80 5.50
CA LEU A 99 3.27 -5.01 4.50
C LEU A 99 1.95 -5.48 5.11
N SER A 100 1.97 -6.24 6.21
CA SER A 100 0.78 -6.77 6.86
C SER A 100 -0.27 -5.68 7.24
N PRO A 101 0.08 -4.60 7.96
CA PRO A 101 -0.86 -3.52 8.27
C PRO A 101 -1.23 -2.66 7.05
N LEU A 102 -0.40 -2.65 6.00
CA LEU A 102 -0.63 -1.87 4.78
C LEU A 102 -1.87 -2.34 4.01
N GLY A 103 -2.11 -3.66 3.99
CA GLY A 103 -3.31 -4.22 3.38
C GLY A 103 -4.58 -3.71 4.05
N TYR A 104 -4.59 -3.63 5.39
CA TYR A 104 -5.71 -3.06 6.13
C TYR A 104 -5.87 -1.55 5.90
N ALA A 105 -4.76 -0.82 5.82
CA ALA A 105 -4.77 0.61 5.51
C ALA A 105 -5.40 0.89 4.13
N SER A 106 -5.09 0.07 3.12
CA SER A 106 -5.68 0.21 1.78
C SER A 106 -7.19 0.01 1.75
N TYR A 107 -7.71 -0.92 2.57
CA TYR A 107 -9.16 -1.10 2.75
C TYR A 107 -9.82 0.12 3.40
N LEU A 108 -9.19 0.68 4.44
CA LEU A 108 -9.70 1.89 5.10
C LEU A 108 -9.74 3.09 4.15
N VAL A 109 -8.69 3.30 3.36
CA VAL A 109 -8.64 4.38 2.36
C VAL A 109 -9.69 4.20 1.28
N TYR A 110 -9.91 2.97 0.79
CA TYR A 110 -10.98 2.72 -0.18
C TYR A 110 -12.36 3.03 0.40
N LYS A 111 -12.61 2.59 1.65
CA LYS A 111 -13.90 2.78 2.32
C LYS A 111 -14.19 4.25 2.64
N ASN A 112 -13.21 4.96 3.20
CA ASN A 112 -13.40 6.32 3.68
C ASN A 112 -13.17 7.37 2.58
N GLY A 113 -12.45 7.00 1.51
CA GLY A 113 -12.25 7.82 0.33
C GLY A 113 -13.35 7.72 -0.74
N GLY A 114 -14.46 7.03 -0.47
CA GLY A 114 -15.58 6.92 -1.39
C GLY A 114 -15.33 6.06 -2.64
N GLY A 115 -14.36 5.14 -2.59
CA GLY A 115 -14.02 4.25 -3.70
C GLY A 115 -13.27 4.89 -4.86
N PHE A 116 -13.25 4.23 -6.02
CA PHE A 116 -12.53 4.68 -7.22
C PHE A 116 -13.17 5.90 -7.92
N ASP A 117 -14.38 6.28 -7.54
CA ASP A 117 -15.07 7.44 -8.13
C ASP A 117 -14.39 8.76 -7.78
N TYR A 118 -13.56 8.78 -6.73
CA TYR A 118 -12.79 9.95 -6.32
C TYR A 118 -11.33 9.87 -6.80
N THR A 119 -10.86 10.97 -7.38
CA THR A 119 -9.49 11.12 -7.88
C THR A 119 -8.43 10.97 -6.80
N ASP A 120 -8.71 11.43 -5.58
CA ASP A 120 -7.76 11.37 -4.46
C ASP A 120 -7.51 9.93 -4.01
N THR A 121 -8.57 9.13 -3.90
CA THR A 121 -8.52 7.70 -3.56
C THR A 121 -7.82 6.90 -4.64
N THR A 122 -8.16 7.14 -5.90
CA THR A 122 -7.50 6.49 -7.05
C THR A 122 -6.02 6.85 -7.10
N THR A 123 -5.63 8.09 -6.81
CA THR A 123 -4.23 8.52 -6.76
C THR A 123 -3.49 7.84 -5.61
N ALA A 124 -4.08 7.77 -4.42
CA ALA A 124 -3.49 7.11 -3.26
C ALA A 124 -3.28 5.60 -3.51
N LEU A 125 -4.28 4.91 -4.07
CA LEU A 125 -4.17 3.50 -4.44
C LEU A 125 -3.20 3.27 -5.61
N GLY A 126 -3.14 4.21 -6.56
CA GLY A 126 -2.17 4.19 -7.65
C GLY A 126 -0.73 4.33 -7.15
N LEU A 127 -0.48 5.22 -6.18
CA LEU A 127 0.82 5.33 -5.50
C LEU A 127 1.17 4.03 -4.76
N PHE A 128 0.21 3.42 -4.08
CA PHE A 128 0.40 2.13 -3.43
C PHE A 128 0.80 1.03 -4.42
N GLY A 129 0.05 0.88 -5.53
CA GLY A 129 0.38 -0.06 -6.60
C GLY A 129 1.75 0.21 -7.23
N THR A 130 2.07 1.48 -7.47
CA THR A 130 3.39 1.92 -7.99
C THR A 130 4.51 1.48 -7.05
N SER A 131 4.36 1.71 -5.75
CA SER A 131 5.36 1.31 -4.74
C SER A 131 5.63 -0.20 -4.77
N MET A 132 4.59 -1.01 -4.97
CA MET A 132 4.72 -2.48 -5.05
C MET A 132 5.40 -2.93 -6.35
N VAL A 133 5.11 -2.29 -7.49
CA VAL A 133 5.80 -2.57 -8.76
C VAL A 133 7.28 -2.20 -8.67
N LEU A 134 7.62 -1.06 -8.06
CA LEU A 134 9.02 -0.67 -7.85
C LEU A 134 9.75 -1.63 -6.91
N THR A 135 9.04 -2.16 -5.90
CA THR A 135 9.57 -3.19 -5.00
C THR A 135 9.82 -4.49 -5.78
N ALA A 136 8.89 -4.92 -6.63
CA ALA A 136 9.08 -6.11 -7.48
C ALA A 136 10.18 -5.92 -8.53
N ALA A 137 10.37 -4.70 -9.04
CA ALA A 137 11.45 -4.38 -9.97
C ALA A 137 12.83 -4.41 -9.31
N PHE A 138 12.92 -4.33 -7.98
CA PHE A 138 14.20 -4.39 -7.27
C PHE A 138 14.94 -5.71 -7.50
N THR A 139 14.24 -6.86 -7.47
CA THR A 139 14.81 -8.20 -7.64
C THR A 139 15.57 -8.35 -8.97
N PRO A 140 14.99 -8.05 -10.16
CA PRO A 140 15.73 -8.11 -11.42
C PRO A 140 16.83 -7.05 -11.57
N LEU A 141 16.74 -5.90 -10.87
CA LEU A 141 17.84 -4.92 -10.83
C LEU A 141 19.05 -5.45 -10.05
N CYS A 142 18.83 -6.24 -9.00
CA CYS A 142 19.89 -6.87 -8.23
C CYS A 142 20.65 -7.91 -9.04
N ASP A 143 19.95 -8.73 -9.85
CA ASP A 143 20.59 -9.75 -10.69
C ASP A 143 21.49 -9.14 -11.78
N LYS A 144 21.20 -7.89 -12.20
CA LYS A 144 22.05 -7.13 -13.13
C LYS A 144 23.32 -6.56 -12.50
N GLY A 145 23.47 -6.58 -11.17
CA GLY A 145 24.70 -6.18 -10.47
C GLY A 145 25.00 -4.67 -10.46
N THR A 146 24.04 -3.81 -10.82
CA THR A 146 24.26 -2.36 -10.87
C THR A 146 23.90 -1.69 -9.54
N TYR A 147 24.88 -1.42 -8.68
CA TYR A 147 24.67 -0.75 -7.38
C TYR A 147 23.96 0.62 -7.50
N LYS A 148 24.23 1.37 -8.58
CA LYS A 148 23.55 2.65 -8.86
C LYS A 148 22.05 2.47 -9.11
N GLY A 149 21.68 1.42 -9.86
CA GLY A 149 20.28 1.12 -10.18
C GLY A 149 19.49 0.71 -8.94
N MET A 150 20.10 -0.09 -8.06
CA MET A 150 19.52 -0.47 -6.78
C MET A 150 19.27 0.75 -5.88
N ALA A 151 20.26 1.63 -5.72
CA ALA A 151 20.14 2.83 -4.91
C ALA A 151 19.06 3.79 -5.44
N ILE A 152 18.99 4.01 -6.76
CA ILE A 152 17.96 4.86 -7.38
C ILE A 152 16.57 4.24 -7.18
N ASN A 153 16.40 2.94 -7.41
CA ASN A 153 15.12 2.28 -7.24
C ASN A 153 14.62 2.36 -5.79
N SER A 154 15.48 2.12 -4.80
CA SER A 154 15.09 2.21 -3.40
C SER A 154 14.82 3.65 -2.95
N ALA A 155 15.54 4.64 -3.50
CA ALA A 155 15.20 6.05 -3.29
C ALA A 155 13.82 6.38 -3.87
N LEU A 156 13.47 5.82 -5.03
CA LEU A 156 12.13 5.97 -5.62
C LEU A 156 11.05 5.29 -4.75
N VAL A 157 11.31 4.10 -4.21
CA VAL A 157 10.39 3.43 -3.27
C VAL A 157 10.18 4.29 -2.02
N ALA A 158 11.23 4.86 -1.45
CA ALA A 158 11.11 5.75 -0.29
C ALA A 158 10.33 7.04 -0.63
N ALA A 159 10.58 7.64 -1.80
CA ALA A 159 9.85 8.81 -2.27
C ALA A 159 8.36 8.50 -2.46
N VAL A 160 8.02 7.41 -3.16
CA VAL A 160 6.64 6.97 -3.38
C VAL A 160 5.97 6.57 -2.06
N GLY A 161 6.68 5.91 -1.14
CA GLY A 161 6.18 5.57 0.20
C GLY A 161 5.86 6.81 1.04
N SER A 162 6.69 7.84 0.99
CA SER A 162 6.43 9.12 1.66
C SER A 162 5.23 9.87 1.03
N ALA A 163 5.13 9.85 -0.31
CA ALA A 163 3.99 10.42 -1.02
C ALA A 163 2.69 9.68 -0.70
N MET A 164 2.75 8.35 -0.59
CA MET A 164 1.64 7.50 -0.19
C MET A 164 1.19 7.83 1.24
N PHE A 165 2.10 8.03 2.20
CA PHE A 165 1.75 8.47 3.55
C PHE A 165 0.98 9.80 3.53
N VAL A 166 1.46 10.78 2.76
CA VAL A 166 0.78 12.09 2.64
C VAL A 166 -0.59 11.93 1.98
N ALA A 167 -0.71 11.11 0.94
CA ALA A 167 -1.97 10.83 0.26
C ALA A 167 -2.98 10.12 1.18
N PHE A 168 -2.54 9.11 1.93
CA PHE A 168 -3.38 8.37 2.88
C PHE A 168 -3.83 9.26 4.02
N ARG A 169 -2.95 10.12 4.55
CA ARG A 169 -3.28 11.07 5.62
C ARG A 169 -4.33 12.10 5.22
N LYS A 170 -4.39 12.49 3.95
CA LYS A 170 -5.43 13.39 3.42
C LYS A 170 -6.81 12.75 3.38
N ILE A 171 -6.88 11.43 3.21
CA ILE A 171 -8.13 10.67 3.11
C ILE A 171 -8.57 10.19 4.50
N ASP A 172 -7.66 9.55 5.23
CA ASP A 172 -7.93 9.02 6.55
C ASP A 172 -6.66 9.04 7.43
N GLU A 173 -6.74 9.78 8.54
CA GLU A 173 -5.62 9.92 9.48
C GLU A 173 -5.25 8.58 10.15
N ARG A 174 -6.22 7.71 10.43
CA ARG A 174 -6.00 6.39 11.05
C ARG A 174 -5.30 5.44 10.10
N ALA A 175 -5.64 5.47 8.81
CA ALA A 175 -4.94 4.70 7.78
C ALA A 175 -3.46 5.10 7.67
N SER A 176 -3.15 6.39 7.82
CA SER A 176 -1.78 6.89 7.75
C SER A 176 -0.87 6.34 8.85
N TRP A 177 -1.40 6.07 10.05
CA TRP A 177 -0.63 5.46 11.15
C TRP A 177 -0.12 4.06 10.80
N PHE A 178 -0.89 3.29 10.02
CA PHE A 178 -0.47 1.97 9.54
C PHE A 178 0.57 2.04 8.41
N VAL A 179 0.60 3.15 7.66
CA VAL A 179 1.59 3.39 6.58
C VAL A 179 2.90 3.97 7.12
N LEU A 180 2.87 4.63 8.27
CA LEU A 180 4.04 5.21 8.93
C LEU A 180 5.23 4.24 9.07
N PRO A 181 5.08 2.99 9.59
CA PRO A 181 6.20 2.06 9.69
C PRO A 181 6.80 1.69 8.33
N TYR A 182 5.98 1.57 7.28
CA TYR A 182 6.46 1.30 5.92
C TYR A 182 7.23 2.48 5.33
N ALA A 183 6.75 3.71 5.53
CA ALA A 183 7.45 4.91 5.09
C ALA A 183 8.83 5.07 5.78
N ILE A 184 8.91 4.80 7.07
CA ILE A 184 10.18 4.83 7.81
C ILE A 184 11.12 3.72 7.32
N TRP A 185 10.58 2.51 7.15
CA TRP A 185 11.36 1.34 6.73
C TRP A 185 11.94 1.50 5.32
N SER A 186 11.14 1.99 4.36
CA SER A 186 11.63 2.30 3.00
C SER A 186 12.75 3.35 2.99
N CYS A 187 12.71 4.35 3.88
CA CYS A 187 13.82 5.31 4.04
C CYS A 187 15.10 4.63 4.55
N ILE A 188 15.00 3.71 5.51
CA ILE A 188 16.14 2.94 6.02
C ILE A 188 16.76 2.09 4.91
N GLN A 189 15.92 1.43 4.08
CA GLN A 189 16.40 0.67 2.93
C GLN A 189 17.10 1.55 1.89
N ALA A 190 16.59 2.75 1.62
CA ALA A 190 17.25 3.69 0.71
C ALA A 190 18.65 4.08 1.21
N VAL A 191 18.80 4.35 2.52
CA VAL A 191 20.10 4.64 3.14
C VAL A 191 21.03 3.43 3.04
N HIS A 192 20.54 2.22 3.28
CA HIS A 192 21.33 0.99 3.14
C HIS A 192 21.91 0.85 1.72
N HIS A 193 21.07 0.95 0.68
CA HIS A 193 21.51 0.81 -0.70
C HIS A 193 22.42 1.96 -1.16
N PHE A 194 22.21 3.17 -0.63
CA PHE A 194 23.10 4.29 -0.89
C PHE A 194 24.48 4.08 -0.26
N GLN A 195 24.56 3.52 0.95
CA GLN A 195 25.84 3.19 1.57
C GLN A 195 26.56 2.05 0.84
N LEU A 196 25.83 1.03 0.39
CA LEU A 196 26.39 -0.01 -0.49
C LEU A 196 26.98 0.60 -1.77
N LEU A 197 26.28 1.55 -2.39
CA LEU A 197 26.80 2.28 -3.53
C LEU A 197 28.07 3.05 -3.15
N GLN A 198 28.09 3.81 -2.05
CA GLN A 198 29.26 4.58 -1.64
C GLN A 198 30.49 3.71 -1.37
N LEU A 199 30.30 2.53 -0.78
CA LEU A 199 31.39 1.60 -0.46
C LEU A 199 31.92 0.88 -1.70
N ASN A 200 31.04 0.53 -2.64
CA ASN A 200 31.42 -0.23 -3.85
C ASN A 200 31.72 0.66 -5.07
N ASN A 201 31.49 1.97 -4.98
CA ASN A 201 31.81 2.96 -6.02
C ASN A 201 33.17 3.65 -5.73
N ARG A 202 34.01 3.07 -4.86
CA ARG A 202 35.42 3.47 -4.63
C ARG A 202 36.42 2.83 -5.61
N ASP A 203 35.96 1.93 -6.49
CA ASP A 203 36.78 1.26 -7.51
C ASP A 203 36.53 1.79 -8.94
N ILE A 204 36.17 3.08 -9.09
CA ILE A 204 36.12 3.76 -10.39
C ILE A 204 37.14 4.89 -10.43
#